data_AF-A0A1Y3X3F4-F1
#
_entry.id   AF-A0A1Y3X3F4-F1
#
_cell.length_a   1.000
_cell.length_b   1.000
_cell.length_c   1.000
_cell.angle_alpha   90.00
_cell.angle_beta   90.00
_cell.angle_gamma   90.00
#
_symmetry.space_group_name_H-M   'P 1'
#
loop_
_entity.id
_entity.type
_entity.pdbx_description
1 polymer ?
#
loop_
_entity_poly.entity_id
_entity_poly.type
_entity_poly.pdbx_seq_one_letter_code
_entity_poly.pdbx_strand_id
1 'polypeptide(L)'
;MANWCSTDYMFVGATENARRLLADLEQAVCADSWLAYVRKALLPESCGMDIPCRGEVSYLDDELHEYSDGLAGVRFSTETAWCACEELMQRIADKYALHPYYYTEEPGMGIFQTNDAEGVYFSARYMVDSESKGCEYFDDFEEVASVIREMTGIEVRQFEDVEPMLTEWNGHSFLLVHEIEIV
;
A
#
# COMPACT_ATOMS: atom_id res chain seq x y z
N MET A 1 -6.47 16.70 13.35
CA MET A 1 -5.30 16.08 12.70
C MET A 1 -5.83 15.22 11.57
N ALA A 2 -5.09 15.07 10.47
CA ALA A 2 -5.45 14.09 9.47
C ALA A 2 -5.04 12.70 9.99
N ASN A 3 -5.80 11.67 9.63
CA ASN A 3 -5.28 10.31 9.70
C ASN A 3 -4.28 10.14 8.54
N TRP A 4 -3.33 9.22 8.72
CA TRP A 4 -2.30 8.94 7.75
C TRP A 4 -2.59 7.63 7.04
N CYS A 5 -2.56 7.69 5.72
CA CYS A 5 -2.73 6.58 4.82
C CYS A 5 -1.35 6.21 4.26
N SER A 6 -0.91 5.00 4.60
CA SER A 6 0.30 4.38 4.08
C SER A 6 -0.03 3.68 2.78
N THR A 7 0.80 3.84 1.75
CA THR A 7 0.59 3.13 0.48
C THR A 7 1.93 2.69 -0.09
N ASP A 8 2.05 1.39 -0.32
CA ASP A 8 3.16 0.79 -1.05
C ASP A 8 2.81 0.69 -2.52
N TYR A 9 3.76 1.04 -3.38
CA TYR A 9 3.60 1.00 -4.82
C TYR A 9 4.64 0.12 -5.49
N MET A 10 4.24 -0.52 -6.58
CA MET A 10 5.11 -1.21 -7.53
C MET A 10 4.74 -0.76 -8.95
N PHE A 11 5.58 0.07 -9.57
CA PHE A 11 5.36 0.59 -10.91
C PHE A 11 6.08 -0.28 -11.94
N VAL A 12 5.33 -1.02 -12.75
CA VAL A 12 5.88 -2.05 -13.64
C VAL A 12 5.70 -1.69 -15.10
N GLY A 13 6.73 -1.96 -15.90
CA GLY A 13 6.66 -1.83 -17.35
C GLY A 13 8.02 -2.05 -17.98
N ALA A 14 8.26 -1.49 -19.17
CA ALA A 14 9.53 -1.66 -19.87
C ALA A 14 10.72 -1.18 -19.02
N THR A 15 11.81 -1.95 -18.97
CA THR A 15 12.97 -1.66 -18.12
C THR A 15 13.55 -0.25 -18.32
N GLU A 16 13.56 0.26 -19.56
CA GLU A 16 14.04 1.63 -19.84
C GLU A 16 13.14 2.69 -19.18
N ASN A 17 11.83 2.49 -19.19
CA ASN A 17 10.86 3.40 -18.59
C ASN A 17 10.93 3.38 -17.07
N ALA A 18 11.01 2.18 -16.47
CA ALA A 18 11.20 2.00 -15.04
C ALA A 18 12.49 2.67 -14.56
N ARG A 19 13.61 2.47 -15.28
CA ARG A 19 14.89 3.14 -14.99
C ARG A 19 14.80 4.66 -15.02
N ARG A 20 14.04 5.22 -15.98
CA ARG A 20 13.82 6.67 -16.06
C ARG A 20 13.00 7.18 -14.89
N LEU A 21 11.94 6.46 -14.48
CA LEU A 21 11.15 6.82 -13.30
C LEU A 21 12.02 6.80 -12.05
N LEU A 22 12.79 5.73 -11.82
CA LEU A 22 13.64 5.61 -10.64
C LEU A 22 14.63 6.77 -10.54
N ALA A 23 15.37 7.08 -11.62
CA ALA A 23 16.32 8.17 -11.62
C ALA A 23 15.68 9.55 -11.35
N ASP A 24 14.51 9.81 -11.93
CA ASP A 24 13.77 11.06 -11.69
C ASP A 24 13.21 11.12 -10.25
N LEU A 25 12.75 10.00 -9.69
CA LEU A 25 12.30 9.89 -8.29
C LEU A 25 13.47 10.11 -7.32
N GLU A 26 14.61 9.46 -7.53
CA GLU A 26 15.81 9.64 -6.70
C GLU A 26 16.20 11.12 -6.64
N GLN A 27 16.23 11.80 -7.80
CA GLN A 27 16.55 13.21 -7.85
C GLN A 27 15.51 14.07 -7.13
N ALA A 28 14.21 13.79 -7.32
CA ALA A 28 13.14 14.55 -6.71
C ALA A 28 13.09 14.38 -5.18
N VAL A 29 13.13 13.13 -4.70
CA VAL A 29 13.07 12.77 -3.28
C VAL A 29 14.33 13.22 -2.54
N CYS A 30 15.50 13.16 -3.17
CA CYS A 30 16.74 13.73 -2.61
C CYS A 30 16.65 15.24 -2.40
N ALA A 31 15.90 15.94 -3.27
CA ALA A 31 15.66 17.37 -3.11
C ALA A 31 14.61 17.67 -2.03
N ASP A 32 13.45 17.00 -2.09
CA ASP A 32 12.37 17.11 -1.10
C ASP A 32 11.37 15.93 -1.26
N SER A 33 11.12 15.19 -0.18
CA SER A 33 10.21 14.02 -0.17
C SER A 33 8.74 14.40 -0.30
N TRP A 34 8.36 15.66 -0.07
CA TRP A 34 6.97 16.10 -0.10
C TRP A 34 6.37 15.94 -1.51
N LEU A 35 5.20 15.32 -1.60
CA LEU A 35 4.56 14.98 -2.88
C LEU A 35 4.28 16.21 -3.75
N ALA A 36 4.12 17.40 -3.16
CA ALA A 36 3.99 18.65 -3.92
C ALA A 36 5.26 18.98 -4.74
N TYR A 37 6.45 18.69 -4.20
CA TYR A 37 7.72 18.89 -4.88
C TYR A 37 8.03 17.75 -5.86
N VAL A 38 7.77 16.50 -5.45
CA VAL A 38 7.86 15.34 -6.35
C VAL A 38 6.98 15.54 -7.58
N ARG A 39 5.70 15.93 -7.40
CA ARG A 39 4.80 16.28 -8.50
C ARG A 39 5.38 17.37 -9.39
N LYS A 40 5.95 18.44 -8.81
CA LYS A 40 6.53 19.55 -9.59
C LYS A 40 7.74 19.11 -10.42
N ALA A 41 8.55 18.19 -9.89
CA ALA A 41 9.73 17.66 -10.58
C ALA A 41 9.33 16.69 -11.70
N LEU A 42 8.42 15.77 -11.42
CA LEU A 42 8.03 14.71 -12.35
C LEU A 42 6.95 15.15 -13.34
N LEU A 43 6.04 16.05 -12.97
CA LEU A 43 4.91 16.50 -13.81
C LEU A 43 4.88 18.05 -13.90
N PRO A 44 5.92 18.71 -14.42
CA PRO A 44 5.98 20.18 -14.46
C PRO A 44 4.82 20.81 -15.26
N GLU A 45 4.28 20.09 -16.24
CA GLU A 45 3.11 20.49 -17.02
C GLU A 45 1.80 20.50 -16.22
N SER A 46 1.74 19.80 -15.08
CA SER A 46 0.57 19.79 -14.20
C SER A 46 0.55 21.00 -13.25
N CYS A 47 1.44 21.97 -13.43
CA CYS A 47 1.50 23.17 -12.63
C CYS A 47 0.18 23.97 -12.75
N GLY A 48 -0.48 24.22 -11.62
CA GLY A 48 -1.78 24.90 -11.57
C GLY A 48 -2.99 23.96 -11.67
N MET A 49 -2.79 22.65 -11.80
CA MET A 49 -3.84 21.66 -11.64
C MET A 49 -4.07 21.33 -10.15
N ASP A 50 -5.34 21.12 -9.79
CA ASP A 50 -5.74 20.70 -8.45
C ASP A 50 -5.66 19.18 -8.31
N ILE A 51 -4.42 18.66 -8.31
CA ILE A 51 -4.14 17.23 -8.11
C ILE A 51 -3.82 17.02 -6.62
N PRO A 52 -4.55 16.15 -5.90
CA PRO A 52 -4.23 15.78 -4.52
C PRO A 52 -2.78 15.30 -4.38
N CYS A 53 -2.04 15.93 -3.47
CA CYS A 53 -0.62 15.60 -3.21
C CYS A 53 -0.22 15.92 -1.76
N ARG A 54 -1.17 15.76 -0.82
CA ARG A 54 -0.92 16.05 0.59
C ARG A 54 -0.30 14.83 1.26
N GLY A 55 1.03 14.80 1.27
CA GLY A 55 1.80 13.72 1.82
C GLY A 55 3.26 13.80 1.38
N GLU A 56 3.98 12.73 1.61
CA GLU A 56 5.38 12.57 1.22
C GLU A 56 5.67 11.16 0.74
N VAL A 57 6.76 11.01 -0.02
CA VAL A 57 7.41 9.73 -0.24
C VAL A 57 8.11 9.35 1.06
N SER A 58 7.68 8.27 1.70
CA SER A 58 8.22 7.79 2.97
C SER A 58 9.34 6.79 2.79
N TYR A 59 9.34 6.08 1.66
CA TYR A 59 10.38 5.13 1.29
C TYR A 59 10.54 5.10 -0.23
N LEU A 60 11.78 4.96 -0.70
CA LEU A 60 12.13 4.73 -2.10
C LEU A 60 13.16 3.62 -2.13
N ASP A 61 12.88 2.56 -2.88
CA ASP A 61 13.84 1.52 -3.19
C ASP A 61 14.83 2.05 -4.23
N ASP A 62 16.13 1.90 -3.98
CA ASP A 62 17.20 2.35 -4.86
C ASP A 62 17.56 1.32 -5.95
N GLU A 63 16.88 0.17 -5.96
CA GLU A 63 17.06 -0.89 -6.95
C GLU A 63 15.88 -1.03 -7.91
N LEU A 64 16.19 -1.42 -9.16
CA LEU A 64 15.20 -1.86 -10.14
C LEU A 64 14.89 -3.34 -9.92
N HIS A 65 13.61 -3.66 -9.86
CA HIS A 65 13.13 -5.03 -9.75
C HIS A 65 12.98 -5.64 -11.15
N GLU A 66 14.01 -6.31 -11.67
CA GLU A 66 13.96 -6.89 -13.02
C GLU A 66 13.06 -8.14 -13.08
N TYR A 67 12.21 -8.20 -14.11
CA TYR A 67 11.35 -9.33 -14.42
C TYR A 67 11.71 -9.93 -15.78
N SER A 68 11.03 -11.01 -16.18
CA SER A 68 11.21 -11.58 -17.53
C SER A 68 10.76 -10.59 -18.61
N ASP A 69 11.18 -10.87 -19.85
CA ASP A 69 10.67 -10.19 -21.06
C ASP A 69 10.97 -8.69 -21.16
N GLY A 70 12.02 -8.21 -20.48
CA GLY A 70 12.44 -6.81 -20.54
C GLY A 70 11.53 -5.87 -19.75
N LEU A 71 10.87 -6.41 -18.72
CA LEU A 71 10.10 -5.65 -17.76
C LEU A 71 10.92 -5.40 -16.49
N ALA A 72 10.66 -4.28 -15.83
CA ALA A 72 11.18 -4.00 -14.49
C ALA A 72 10.17 -3.19 -13.67
N GLY A 73 10.34 -3.23 -12.36
CA GLY A 73 9.54 -2.54 -11.36
C GLY A 73 10.32 -1.47 -10.60
N VAL A 74 9.65 -0.39 -10.23
CA VAL A 74 10.13 0.60 -9.26
C VAL A 74 9.25 0.53 -8.02
N ARG A 75 9.86 0.33 -6.85
CA ARG A 75 9.15 0.26 -5.57
C ARG A 75 9.36 1.53 -4.76
N PHE A 76 8.28 2.07 -4.23
CA PHE A 76 8.32 3.19 -3.29
C PHE A 76 7.04 3.23 -2.47
N SER A 77 7.05 3.98 -1.37
CA SER A 77 5.91 4.10 -0.46
C SER A 77 5.62 5.57 -0.17
N THR A 78 4.35 5.88 0.13
CA THR A 78 3.93 7.23 0.52
C THR A 78 3.13 7.23 1.81
N GLU A 79 3.28 8.32 2.56
CA GLU A 79 2.41 8.68 3.68
C GLU A 79 1.56 9.87 3.27
N THR A 80 0.24 9.69 3.22
CA THR A 80 -0.70 10.67 2.69
C THR A 80 -1.84 10.97 3.64
N ALA A 81 -2.45 12.14 3.53
CA ALA A 81 -3.59 12.47 4.38
C ALA A 81 -4.85 11.74 3.89
N TRP A 82 -5.45 10.93 4.78
CA TRP A 82 -6.75 10.23 4.65
C TRP A 82 -6.89 9.14 3.59
N CYS A 83 -6.24 9.25 2.44
CA CYS A 83 -6.28 8.23 1.39
C CYS A 83 -5.10 8.37 0.42
N ALA A 84 -4.84 7.30 -0.33
CA ALA A 84 -3.86 7.28 -1.40
C ALA A 84 -4.10 8.42 -2.42
N CYS A 85 -3.02 9.05 -2.88
CA CYS A 85 -3.07 10.07 -3.93
C CYS A 85 -3.15 9.42 -5.33
N GLU A 86 -4.16 8.59 -5.58
CA GLU A 86 -4.29 7.75 -6.79
C GLU A 86 -4.16 8.55 -8.10
N GLU A 87 -4.81 9.72 -8.20
CA GLU A 87 -4.72 10.56 -9.41
C GLU A 87 -3.28 10.99 -9.70
N LEU A 88 -2.52 11.37 -8.66
CA LEU A 88 -1.11 11.74 -8.82
C LEU A 88 -0.30 10.55 -9.33
N MET A 89 -0.47 9.39 -8.70
CA MET A 89 0.26 8.17 -9.03
C MET A 89 -0.05 7.69 -10.44
N GLN A 90 -1.32 7.71 -10.84
CA GLN A 90 -1.73 7.36 -12.20
C GLN A 90 -1.10 8.29 -13.23
N ARG A 91 -1.07 9.61 -12.98
CA ARG A 91 -0.43 10.57 -13.90
C ARG A 91 1.08 10.35 -14.02
N ILE A 92 1.74 10.03 -12.92
CA ILE A 92 3.15 9.64 -12.94
C ILE A 92 3.30 8.38 -13.79
N ALA A 93 2.52 7.34 -13.53
CA ALA A 93 2.57 6.07 -14.26
C ALA A 93 2.37 6.29 -15.78
N ASP A 94 1.37 7.09 -16.16
CA ASP A 94 1.07 7.45 -17.55
C ASP A 94 2.25 8.16 -18.24
N LYS A 95 2.91 9.12 -17.57
CA LYS A 95 4.08 9.84 -18.12
C LYS A 95 5.20 8.87 -18.50
N TYR A 96 5.45 7.87 -17.67
CA TYR A 96 6.52 6.88 -17.89
C TYR A 96 6.02 5.65 -18.66
N ALA A 97 4.75 5.56 -19.02
CA ALA A 97 4.15 4.37 -19.62
C ALA A 97 4.43 3.11 -18.79
N LEU A 98 4.13 3.20 -17.49
CA LEU A 98 4.19 2.12 -16.50
C LEU A 98 2.78 1.86 -15.97
N HIS A 99 2.58 0.70 -15.36
CA HIS A 99 1.35 0.34 -14.66
C HIS A 99 1.61 0.36 -13.14
N PRO A 100 0.82 1.11 -12.35
CA PRO A 100 0.97 1.15 -10.90
C PRO A 100 0.17 0.02 -10.25
N TYR A 101 0.85 -0.86 -9.51
CA TYR A 101 0.23 -1.74 -8.52
C TYR A 101 0.40 -1.11 -7.13
N TYR A 102 -0.56 -1.33 -6.24
CA TYR A 102 -0.46 -0.82 -4.87
C TYR A 102 -1.13 -1.69 -3.81
N TYR A 103 -0.68 -1.50 -2.58
CA TYR A 103 -1.40 -1.83 -1.36
C TYR A 103 -1.51 -0.56 -0.51
N THR A 104 -2.71 -0.21 -0.06
CA THR A 104 -2.99 1.00 0.71
C THR A 104 -3.75 0.69 1.99
N GLU A 105 -3.38 1.36 3.07
CA GLU A 105 -4.05 1.22 4.36
C GLU A 105 -4.24 2.56 5.08
N GLU A 106 -5.42 2.74 5.68
CA GLU A 106 -5.76 3.84 6.58
C GLU A 106 -6.74 3.30 7.65
N PRO A 107 -6.23 2.78 8.78
CA PRO A 107 -7.05 2.12 9.78
C PRO A 107 -8.19 2.98 10.36
N GLY A 108 -7.97 4.30 10.47
CA GLY A 108 -8.95 5.24 11.01
C GLY A 108 -10.18 5.45 10.14
N MET A 109 -10.11 5.10 8.86
CA MET A 109 -11.23 5.11 7.90
C MET A 109 -11.58 3.70 7.41
N GLY A 110 -10.90 2.66 7.93
CA GLY A 110 -11.12 1.27 7.53
C GLY A 110 -10.68 0.97 6.09
N ILE A 111 -9.70 1.71 5.56
CA ILE A 111 -9.17 1.48 4.21
C ILE A 111 -8.10 0.40 4.32
N PHE A 112 -8.29 -0.69 3.59
CA PHE A 112 -7.31 -1.75 3.36
C PHE A 112 -7.57 -2.28 1.96
N GLN A 113 -6.80 -1.82 0.98
CA GLN A 113 -7.11 -2.04 -0.43
C GLN A 113 -5.87 -2.37 -1.25
N THR A 114 -6.04 -3.20 -2.28
CA THR A 114 -5.02 -3.45 -3.30
C THR A 114 -5.67 -3.58 -4.67
N ASN A 115 -4.96 -3.15 -5.72
CA ASN A 115 -5.37 -3.45 -7.11
C ASN A 115 -4.66 -4.69 -7.68
N ASP A 116 -3.79 -5.33 -6.90
CA ASP A 116 -3.05 -6.52 -7.31
C ASP A 116 -3.83 -7.81 -6.98
N ALA A 117 -4.90 -8.03 -7.74
CA ALA A 117 -5.80 -9.17 -7.57
C ALA A 117 -5.09 -10.53 -7.58
N GLU A 118 -4.06 -10.67 -8.43
CA GLU A 118 -3.27 -11.90 -8.58
C GLU A 118 -2.21 -12.06 -7.49
N GLY A 119 -1.90 -11.00 -6.73
CA GLY A 119 -0.97 -11.04 -5.61
C GLY A 119 0.48 -11.25 -6.02
N VAL A 120 0.84 -10.79 -7.22
CA VAL A 120 2.19 -10.94 -7.78
C VAL A 120 3.19 -10.05 -7.04
N TYR A 121 2.76 -8.89 -6.58
CA TYR A 121 3.54 -7.87 -5.88
C TYR A 121 3.08 -7.67 -4.44
N PHE A 122 1.77 -7.75 -4.20
CA PHE A 122 1.14 -7.60 -2.89
C PHE A 122 0.24 -8.81 -2.63
N SER A 123 0.81 -9.86 -2.05
CA SER A 123 0.13 -11.15 -1.84
C SER A 123 -0.89 -11.12 -0.69
N ALA A 124 -0.69 -10.23 0.29
CA ALA A 124 -1.53 -10.16 1.48
C ALA A 124 -3.01 -9.95 1.11
N ARG A 125 -3.88 -10.71 1.78
CA ARG A 125 -5.35 -10.62 1.69
C ARG A 125 -6.01 -10.30 3.01
N TYR A 126 -5.27 -10.42 4.11
CA TYR A 126 -5.75 -10.09 5.44
C TYR A 126 -4.67 -9.34 6.21
N MET A 127 -5.10 -8.36 7.00
CA MET A 127 -4.30 -7.70 8.02
C MET A 127 -4.85 -8.10 9.39
N VAL A 128 -3.97 -8.52 10.30
CA VAL A 128 -4.29 -8.81 11.70
C VAL A 128 -3.50 -7.85 12.57
N ASP A 129 -4.19 -7.07 13.40
CA ASP A 129 -3.55 -6.20 14.40
C ASP A 129 -3.88 -6.70 15.80
N SER A 130 -2.84 -6.85 16.62
CA SER A 130 -2.96 -7.38 17.97
C SER A 130 -2.03 -6.70 18.95
N GLU A 131 -2.42 -6.69 20.22
CA GLU A 131 -1.65 -6.07 21.29
C GLU A 131 -0.24 -6.66 21.45
N SER A 132 -0.07 -7.96 21.20
CA SER A 132 1.16 -8.69 21.48
C SER A 132 2.10 -8.83 20.28
N LYS A 133 1.56 -8.87 19.06
CA LYS A 133 2.35 -9.05 17.83
C LYS A 133 2.37 -7.81 16.92
N GLY A 134 1.51 -6.82 17.18
CA GLY A 134 1.31 -5.69 16.27
C GLY A 134 0.58 -6.10 15.00
N CYS A 135 0.79 -5.35 13.91
CA CYS A 135 0.24 -5.64 12.60
C CYS A 135 1.02 -6.75 11.88
N GLU A 136 0.31 -7.79 11.46
CA GLU A 136 0.78 -8.89 10.64
C GLU A 136 -0.11 -9.04 9.39
N TYR A 137 0.46 -9.54 8.30
CA TYR A 137 -0.22 -9.67 7.01
C TYR A 137 -0.19 -11.12 6.54
N PHE A 138 -1.32 -11.60 6.01
CA PHE A 138 -1.51 -12.99 5.62
C PHE A 138 -2.12 -13.10 4.23
N ASP A 139 -1.72 -14.11 3.47
CA ASP A 139 -2.19 -14.34 2.10
C ASP A 139 -3.52 -15.10 2.07
N ASP A 140 -3.80 -15.90 3.11
CA ASP A 140 -5.00 -16.72 3.21
C ASP A 140 -5.66 -16.71 4.60
N PHE A 141 -6.94 -17.09 4.62
CA PHE A 141 -7.74 -17.07 5.85
C PHE A 141 -7.43 -18.23 6.81
N GLU A 142 -6.85 -19.35 6.33
CA GLU A 142 -6.52 -20.47 7.20
C GLU A 142 -5.37 -20.11 8.16
N GLU A 143 -4.41 -19.30 7.69
CA GLU A 143 -3.36 -18.72 8.52
C GLU A 143 -3.95 -17.77 9.57
N VAL A 144 -4.84 -16.87 9.16
CA VAL A 144 -5.54 -15.94 10.08
C VAL A 144 -6.35 -16.71 11.14
N ALA A 145 -7.11 -17.73 10.73
CA ALA A 145 -7.86 -18.59 11.65
C ALA A 145 -6.94 -19.31 12.65
N SER A 146 -5.75 -19.71 12.22
CA SER A 146 -4.74 -20.32 13.08
C SER A 146 -4.20 -19.33 14.12
N VAL A 147 -3.96 -18.07 13.73
CA VAL A 147 -3.55 -16.99 14.64
C VAL A 147 -4.65 -16.70 15.66
N ILE A 148 -5.91 -16.57 15.22
CA ILE A 148 -7.06 -16.36 16.11
C ILE A 148 -7.13 -17.49 17.14
N ARG A 149 -7.00 -18.75 16.71
CA ARG A 149 -7.04 -19.91 17.60
C ARG A 149 -5.88 -19.94 18.58
N GLU A 150 -4.67 -19.62 18.13
CA GLU A 150 -3.48 -19.57 18.99
C GLU A 150 -3.64 -18.52 20.09
N MET A 151 -4.13 -17.33 19.75
CA MET A 151 -4.22 -16.20 20.68
C MET A 151 -5.40 -16.31 21.63
N THR A 152 -6.55 -16.74 21.12
CA THR A 152 -7.84 -16.64 21.84
C THR A 152 -8.43 -18.00 22.23
N GLY A 153 -7.98 -19.08 21.61
CA GLY A 153 -8.61 -20.40 21.71
C GLY A 153 -9.90 -20.57 20.90
N ILE A 154 -10.32 -19.53 20.15
CA ILE A 154 -11.56 -19.53 19.35
C ILE A 154 -11.30 -20.17 17.98
N GLU A 155 -12.21 -21.05 17.55
CA GLU A 155 -12.19 -21.62 16.19
C GLU A 155 -13.14 -20.84 15.28
N VAL A 156 -12.59 -20.19 14.26
CA VAL A 156 -13.35 -19.51 13.19
C VAL A 156 -13.24 -20.30 11.88
N ARG A 157 -14.28 -20.25 11.03
CA ARG A 157 -14.32 -21.00 9.76
C ARG A 157 -14.56 -20.14 8.52
N GLN A 158 -15.07 -18.92 8.70
CA GLN A 158 -15.32 -17.94 7.66
C GLN A 158 -15.10 -16.55 8.25
N PHE A 159 -14.75 -15.59 7.40
CA PHE A 159 -14.32 -14.26 7.84
C PHE A 159 -15.45 -13.48 8.54
N GLU A 160 -16.69 -13.64 8.09
CA GLU A 160 -17.86 -12.93 8.62
C GLU A 160 -18.16 -13.26 10.09
N ASP A 161 -17.67 -14.41 10.57
CA ASP A 161 -17.83 -14.83 11.96
C ASP A 161 -16.77 -14.21 12.89
N VAL A 162 -15.69 -13.63 12.35
CA VAL A 162 -14.53 -13.17 13.15
C VAL A 162 -14.91 -12.06 14.12
N GLU A 163 -15.47 -10.96 13.63
CA GLU A 163 -15.85 -9.81 14.47
C GLU A 163 -16.84 -10.18 15.60
N PRO A 164 -17.98 -10.87 15.35
CA PRO A 164 -18.89 -11.24 16.42
C PRO A 164 -18.27 -12.22 17.42
N MET A 165 -17.38 -13.12 16.98
CA MET A 165 -16.73 -14.08 17.88
C MET A 165 -15.62 -13.44 18.72
N LEU A 166 -14.93 -12.43 18.20
CA LEU A 166 -13.88 -11.69 18.93
C LEU A 166 -14.43 -10.60 19.87
N THR A 167 -15.74 -10.34 19.87
CA THR A 167 -16.34 -9.27 20.69
C THR A 167 -16.03 -9.39 22.19
N GLU A 168 -16.12 -10.60 22.76
CA GLU A 168 -15.82 -10.82 24.20
C GLU A 168 -14.32 -10.67 24.49
N TRP A 169 -13.47 -11.18 23.59
CA TRP A 169 -12.02 -11.03 23.66
C TRP A 169 -11.58 -9.56 23.62
N ASN A 170 -12.13 -8.81 22.67
CA ASN A 170 -11.84 -7.39 22.47
C ASN A 170 -12.37 -6.48 23.59
N GLY A 171 -13.13 -7.02 24.54
CA GLY A 171 -13.52 -6.32 25.76
C GLY A 171 -12.38 -6.19 26.79
N HIS A 172 -11.31 -6.98 26.68
CA HIS A 172 -10.21 -7.01 27.65
C HIS A 172 -8.79 -7.05 27.04
N SER A 173 -8.66 -7.36 25.75
CA SER A 173 -7.46 -7.14 24.93
C SER A 173 -7.92 -6.62 23.54
N PHE A 174 -7.10 -6.71 22.50
CA PHE A 174 -7.58 -6.53 21.13
C PHE A 174 -6.93 -7.50 20.14
N LEU A 175 -7.76 -7.96 19.22
CA LEU A 175 -7.40 -8.66 18.00
C LEU A 175 -8.36 -8.15 16.92
N LEU A 176 -7.83 -7.34 16.01
CA LEU A 176 -8.54 -6.78 14.88
C LEU A 176 -8.12 -7.53 13.63
N VAL A 177 -9.07 -7.85 12.77
CA VAL A 177 -8.82 -8.55 11.52
C VAL A 177 -9.56 -7.82 10.43
N HIS A 178 -8.84 -7.46 9.38
CA HIS A 178 -9.38 -6.78 8.20
C HIS A 178 -9.09 -7.63 6.96
N GLU A 179 -10.12 -7.85 6.15
CA GLU A 179 -9.96 -8.34 4.79
C GLU A 179 -9.51 -7.18 3.90
N ILE A 180 -8.50 -7.41 3.07
CA ILE A 180 -7.96 -6.44 2.13
C ILE A 180 -8.83 -6.49 0.87
N GLU A 181 -9.50 -5.39 0.57
CA GLU A 181 -10.38 -5.26 -0.59
C GLU A 181 -9.58 -5.18 -1.90
N ILE A 182 -10.01 -5.92 -2.91
CA ILE A 182 -9.45 -5.84 -4.27
C ILE A 182 -10.25 -4.82 -5.08
N VAL A 183 -9.59 -3.77 -5.58
CA VAL A 183 -10.20 -2.63 -6.29
C VAL A 183 -9.78 -2.49 -7.75
#